data_AF-A0A3G9J8I1-F1
#
_entry.id   AF-A0A3G9J8I1-F1
#
_cell.length_a   1.000
_cell.length_b   1.000
_cell.length_c   1.000
_cell.angle_alpha   90.00
_cell.angle_beta   90.00
_cell.angle_gamma   90.00
#
_symmetry.space_group_name_H-M   'P 1'
#
loop_
_entity.id
_entity.type
_entity.pdbx_description
1 polymer ?
#
loop_
_entity_poly.entity_id
_entity_poly.type
_entity_poly.pdbx_seq_one_letter_code
_entity_poly.pdbx_strand_id
1 'polypeptide(L)'
;MEKGSIFDNALDDKEYEGNLIYLLKSGSEFIRNNSKVRFVKEAQYRVDKPDYAERAVTEALVNALIHRDYIVLDSEIHIDMFDDRVEITSPGGMFGGGSIQEYDIYSIRSMRRNP
;
A
#
# COMPACT_ATOMS: atom_id res chain seq x y z
N MET A 1 -8.52 -2.44 -20.69
CA MET A 1 -9.50 -2.38 -19.60
C MET A 1 -8.92 -1.46 -18.55
N GLU A 2 -9.70 -0.46 -18.15
CA GLU A 2 -9.31 0.47 -17.09
C GLU A 2 -9.45 -0.22 -15.72
N LYS A 3 -8.53 0.07 -14.80
CA LYS A 3 -8.54 -0.48 -13.44
C LYS A 3 -9.43 0.37 -12.52
N GLY A 4 -10.40 -0.29 -11.88
CA GLY A 4 -11.21 0.31 -10.79
C GLY A 4 -12.36 1.21 -11.25
N SER A 5 -12.95 0.93 -12.43
CA SER A 5 -14.24 1.50 -12.82
C SER A 5 -15.31 1.03 -11.82
N ILE A 6 -16.06 1.96 -11.21
CA ILE A 6 -17.15 1.68 -10.23
C ILE A 6 -18.25 0.79 -10.83
N PHE A 7 -18.30 0.66 -12.16
CA PHE A 7 -19.30 -0.10 -12.90
C PHE A 7 -18.76 -1.42 -13.48
N ASP A 8 -17.49 -1.75 -13.29
CA ASP A 8 -16.85 -2.98 -13.79
C ASP A 8 -16.30 -3.85 -12.67
N ASN A 9 -16.19 -5.15 -12.96
CA ASN A 9 -15.57 -6.12 -12.06
C ASN A 9 -14.06 -5.82 -11.89
N ALA A 10 -13.52 -6.13 -10.71
CA ALA A 10 -12.09 -6.10 -10.47
C ALA A 10 -11.34 -7.00 -11.48
N LEU A 11 -10.17 -6.54 -11.96
CA LEU A 11 -9.35 -7.29 -12.93
C LEU A 11 -8.57 -8.44 -12.29
N ASP A 12 -8.19 -8.29 -11.02
CA ASP A 12 -7.51 -9.28 -10.19
C ASP A 12 -7.93 -9.01 -8.74
N ASP A 13 -8.14 -10.08 -7.97
CA ASP A 13 -8.57 -10.02 -6.57
C ASP A 13 -7.95 -11.17 -5.79
N LYS A 14 -7.38 -10.88 -4.62
CA LYS A 14 -6.66 -11.83 -3.77
C LYS A 14 -6.74 -11.45 -2.30
N GLU A 15 -7.14 -12.43 -1.50
CA GLU A 15 -7.06 -12.38 -0.05
C GLU A 15 -5.80 -13.12 0.45
N TYR A 16 -5.16 -12.55 1.47
CA TYR A 16 -3.97 -13.13 2.09
C TYR A 16 -4.13 -13.18 3.61
N GLU A 17 -3.91 -14.35 4.20
CA GLU A 17 -3.91 -14.56 5.64
C GLU A 17 -2.59 -15.18 6.10
N GLY A 18 -2.06 -14.74 7.23
CA GLY A 18 -0.86 -15.33 7.82
C GLY A 18 -0.06 -14.35 8.70
N ASN A 19 1.23 -14.65 8.86
CA ASN A 19 2.12 -13.80 9.65
C ASN A 19 2.51 -12.51 8.90
N LEU A 20 2.95 -11.49 9.64
CA LEU A 20 3.27 -10.16 9.10
C LEU A 20 4.31 -10.18 7.97
N ILE A 21 5.31 -11.07 8.04
CA ILE A 21 6.35 -11.18 7.00
C ILE A 21 5.76 -11.72 5.71
N TYR A 22 4.87 -12.72 5.83
CA TYR A 22 4.14 -13.25 4.69
C TYR A 22 3.22 -12.18 4.08
N LEU A 23 2.45 -11.45 4.90
CA LEU A 23 1.54 -10.41 4.42
C LEU A 23 2.29 -9.26 3.72
N LEU A 24 3.41 -8.80 4.29
CA LEU A 24 4.25 -7.78 3.66
C LEU A 24 4.77 -8.23 2.29
N LYS A 25 5.25 -9.48 2.20
CA LYS A 25 5.76 -10.05 0.96
C LYS A 25 4.62 -10.17 -0.06
N SER A 26 3.52 -10.81 0.31
CA SER A 26 2.36 -11.02 -0.57
C SER A 26 1.77 -9.71 -1.09
N GLY A 27 1.59 -8.71 -0.23
CA GLY A 27 1.12 -7.37 -0.64
C GLY A 27 2.08 -6.67 -1.59
N SER A 28 3.39 -6.74 -1.32
CA SER A 28 4.43 -6.18 -2.20
C SER A 28 4.44 -6.86 -3.58
N GLU A 29 4.30 -8.19 -3.60
CA GLU A 29 4.21 -8.96 -4.84
C GLU A 29 2.92 -8.67 -5.61
N PHE A 30 1.79 -8.54 -4.93
CA PHE A 30 0.51 -8.18 -5.53
C PHE A 30 0.62 -6.83 -6.24
N ILE A 31 1.09 -5.78 -5.55
CA ILE A 31 1.26 -4.45 -6.14
C ILE A 31 2.21 -4.51 -7.33
N ARG A 32 3.36 -5.18 -7.19
CA ARG A 32 4.34 -5.29 -8.29
C ARG A 32 3.75 -5.98 -9.51
N ASN A 33 3.06 -7.11 -9.33
CA ASN A 33 2.50 -7.91 -10.43
C ASN A 33 1.34 -7.19 -11.13
N ASN A 34 0.65 -6.30 -10.40
CA ASN A 34 -0.46 -5.52 -10.90
C ASN A 34 -0.07 -4.08 -11.33
N SER A 35 1.20 -3.70 -11.23
CA SER A 35 1.69 -2.38 -11.67
C SER A 35 2.14 -2.41 -13.13
N LYS A 36 2.03 -1.29 -13.85
CA LYS A 36 2.64 -1.20 -15.17
C LYS A 36 4.13 -0.93 -14.99
N VAL A 37 4.92 -1.51 -15.89
CA VAL A 37 6.36 -1.28 -15.96
C VAL A 37 6.65 -0.63 -17.29
N ARG A 38 6.95 0.67 -17.25
CA ARG A 38 7.51 1.37 -18.41
C ARG A 38 8.99 1.06 -18.52
N PHE A 39 9.60 1.41 -19.63
CA PHE A 39 11.03 1.29 -19.79
C PHE A 39 11.60 2.47 -20.56
N VAL A 40 12.85 2.80 -20.27
CA VAL A 40 13.65 3.77 -21.01
C VAL A 40 14.81 3.03 -21.66
N LYS A 41 15.07 3.30 -22.94
CA LYS A 41 16.25 2.79 -23.63
C LYS A 41 17.39 3.79 -23.41
N GLU A 42 18.44 3.36 -22.74
CA GLU A 42 19.71 4.08 -22.68
C GLU A 42 20.65 3.60 -23.79
N ALA A 43 21.83 4.24 -23.91
CA ALA A 43 22.77 4.01 -25.00
C ALA A 43 23.19 2.55 -25.20
N GLN A 44 23.20 1.74 -24.13
CA GLN A 44 23.70 0.37 -24.15
C GLN A 44 22.75 -0.66 -23.52
N TYR A 45 21.70 -0.21 -22.82
CA TYR A 45 20.81 -1.11 -22.09
C TYR A 45 19.42 -0.50 -21.90
N ARG A 46 18.47 -1.35 -21.52
CA ARG A 46 17.10 -0.97 -21.15
C ARG A 46 17.01 -0.85 -19.64
N VAL A 47 16.38 0.22 -19.17
CA VAL A 47 16.07 0.44 -17.76
C VAL A 47 14.56 0.37 -17.58
N ASP A 48 14.10 -0.61 -16.81
CA ASP A 48 12.70 -0.69 -16.42
C ASP A 48 12.39 0.36 -15.34
N LYS A 49 11.21 0.97 -15.46
CA LYS A 49 10.68 2.04 -14.62
C LYS A 49 9.28 1.61 -14.17
N PRO A 50 9.17 0.89 -13.04
CA PRO A 50 7.86 0.55 -12.47
C PRO A 50 7.09 1.81 -12.10
N ASP A 51 5.76 1.74 -12.12
CA ASP A 51 4.90 2.87 -11.73
C ASP A 51 5.14 3.32 -10.28
N TYR A 52 5.46 2.37 -9.40
CA TYR A 52 5.77 2.63 -8.00
C TYR A 52 7.19 2.18 -7.65
N ALA A 53 7.91 3.02 -6.91
CA ALA A 53 9.20 2.63 -6.36
C ALA A 53 8.99 1.55 -5.30
N GLU A 54 9.76 0.45 -5.39
CA GLU A 54 9.65 -0.69 -4.48
C GLU A 54 9.77 -0.28 -3.00
N ARG A 55 10.68 0.67 -2.71
CA ARG A 55 10.86 1.22 -1.38
C ARG A 55 9.63 1.98 -0.86
N ALA A 56 8.94 2.73 -1.72
CA ALA A 56 7.72 3.46 -1.34
C ALA A 56 6.57 2.49 -1.03
N VAL A 57 6.42 1.44 -1.84
CA VAL A 57 5.44 0.37 -1.60
C VAL A 57 5.73 -0.35 -0.27
N THR A 58 6.99 -0.71 -0.04
CA THR A 58 7.42 -1.38 1.19
C THR A 58 7.10 -0.52 2.42
N GLU A 59 7.47 0.77 2.39
CA GLU A 59 7.23 1.69 3.50
C GLU A 59 5.73 1.87 3.77
N ALA A 60 4.91 2.03 2.73
CA ALA A 60 3.47 2.19 2.88
C ALA A 60 2.81 0.94 3.49
N LEU A 61 3.21 -0.26 3.05
CA LEU A 61 2.69 -1.52 3.60
C LEU A 61 3.16 -1.77 5.03
N VAL A 62 4.43 -1.47 5.35
CA VAL A 62 4.94 -1.56 6.73
C VAL A 62 4.16 -0.61 7.63
N ASN A 63 3.93 0.63 7.19
CA ASN A 63 3.15 1.59 7.96
C ASN A 63 1.72 1.09 8.19
N ALA A 64 1.07 0.55 7.16
CA ALA A 64 -0.27 -0.02 7.28
C ALA A 64 -0.32 -1.19 8.28
N LEU A 65 0.65 -2.12 8.22
CA LEU A 65 0.71 -3.32 9.07
C LEU A 65 1.06 -3.02 10.53
N ILE A 66 2.04 -2.15 10.76
CA ILE A 66 2.57 -1.86 12.09
C ILE A 66 1.67 -0.91 12.87
N HIS A 67 1.04 0.06 12.19
CA HIS A 67 0.15 1.03 12.83
C HIS A 67 -1.33 0.61 12.81
N ARG A 68 -1.65 -0.56 12.23
CA ARG A 68 -2.98 -1.17 12.29
C ARG A 68 -3.50 -1.23 13.72
N ASP A 69 -4.77 -0.88 13.91
CA ASP A 69 -5.45 -1.10 15.18
C ASP A 69 -5.98 -2.54 15.27
N TYR A 70 -5.25 -3.40 15.97
CA TYR A 70 -5.60 -4.80 16.16
C TYR A 70 -6.78 -5.02 17.12
N ILE A 71 -7.28 -3.97 17.78
CA ILE A 71 -8.47 -4.06 18.64
C ILE A 71 -9.75 -4.05 17.79
N VAL A 72 -9.72 -3.45 16.59
CA VAL A 72 -10.83 -3.46 15.65
C VAL A 72 -10.96 -4.87 15.06
N LEU A 73 -11.85 -5.67 15.66
CA LEU A 73 -12.18 -7.02 15.20
C LEU A 73 -12.83 -6.97 13.81
N ASP A 74 -12.67 -8.05 13.04
CA ASP A 74 -13.27 -8.24 11.71
C ASP A 74 -12.94 -7.10 10.73
N SER A 75 -11.70 -6.59 10.82
CA SER A 75 -11.17 -5.56 9.93
C SER A 75 -9.92 -6.07 9.22
N GLU A 76 -9.59 -5.46 8.08
CA GLU A 76 -8.41 -5.83 7.31
C GLU A 76 -7.73 -4.62 6.69
N ILE A 77 -6.54 -4.84 6.12
CA ILE A 77 -5.87 -3.81 5.32
C ILE A 77 -6.27 -4.04 3.88
N HIS A 78 -6.85 -3.02 3.25
CA HIS A 78 -7.21 -3.07 1.84
C HIS A 78 -6.12 -2.45 0.98
N ILE A 79 -5.83 -3.07 -0.17
CA ILE A 79 -4.93 -2.56 -1.20
C ILE A 79 -5.73 -2.43 -2.50
N ASP A 80 -6.14 -1.21 -2.81
CA ASP A 80 -6.95 -0.92 -3.99
C ASP A 80 -6.07 -0.31 -5.08
N MET A 81 -6.05 -0.93 -6.26
CA MET A 81 -5.21 -0.50 -7.38
C MET A 81 -6.06 0.03 -8.53
N PHE A 82 -5.91 1.33 -8.79
CA PHE A 82 -6.51 2.03 -9.92
C PHE A 82 -5.48 2.24 -11.04
N ASP A 83 -5.92 2.81 -12.15
CA ASP A 83 -5.01 3.10 -13.27
C ASP A 83 -3.96 4.17 -12.96
N ASP A 84 -4.25 5.05 -12.01
CA ASP A 84 -3.47 6.24 -11.70
C ASP A 84 -2.90 6.26 -10.27
N ARG A 85 -3.38 5.38 -9.38
CA ARG A 85 -2.96 5.33 -7.98
C ARG A 85 -3.13 3.95 -7.33
N VAL A 86 -2.44 3.77 -6.21
CA VAL A 86 -2.66 2.69 -5.25
C VAL A 86 -3.14 3.33 -3.96
N GLU A 87 -4.24 2.82 -3.41
CA GLU A 87 -4.75 3.18 -2.09
C GLU A 87 -4.48 2.03 -1.12
N ILE A 88 -3.93 2.34 0.05
CA ILE A 88 -3.71 1.37 1.13
C ILE A 88 -4.46 1.89 2.34
N THR A 89 -5.49 1.16 2.75
CA THR A 89 -6.36 1.53 3.87
C THR A 89 -6.10 0.60 5.05
N SER A 90 -5.80 1.16 6.22
CA SER A 90 -5.57 0.40 7.45
C SER A 90 -6.50 0.88 8.57
N PRO A 91 -7.10 -0.02 9.37
CA PRO A 91 -8.01 0.35 10.44
C PRO A 91 -7.25 1.02 11.60
N GLY A 92 -7.90 1.98 12.28
CA GLY A 92 -7.36 2.61 13.49
C GLY A 92 -7.22 4.13 13.47
N GLY A 93 -7.31 4.77 12.31
CA GLY A 93 -7.17 6.22 12.17
C GLY A 93 -5.82 6.75 12.68
N MET A 94 -5.73 8.07 12.88
CA MET A 94 -4.51 8.70 13.42
C MET A 94 -4.29 8.28 14.88
N PHE A 95 -3.04 7.99 15.22
CA PHE A 95 -2.70 7.64 16.60
C PHE A 95 -2.91 8.87 17.52
N GLY A 96 -3.75 8.72 18.55
CA GLY A 96 -4.16 9.82 19.44
C GLY A 96 -5.51 10.46 19.10
N GLY A 97 -6.18 10.04 18.02
CA GLY A 97 -7.57 10.42 17.71
C GLY A 97 -7.77 11.77 17.04
N GLY A 98 -6.70 12.53 16.77
CA GLY A 98 -6.76 13.78 15.99
C GLY A 98 -6.95 13.56 14.49
N SER A 99 -7.32 14.60 13.76
CA SER A 99 -7.30 14.56 12.30
C SER A 99 -5.87 14.71 11.77
N ILE A 100 -5.53 14.06 10.65
CA ILE A 100 -4.18 14.20 10.06
C ILE A 100 -3.85 15.66 9.71
N GLN A 101 -4.87 16.47 9.40
CA GLN A 101 -4.77 17.89 9.07
C GLN A 101 -4.28 18.74 10.26
N GLU A 102 -4.37 18.24 11.49
CA GLU A 102 -3.88 18.93 12.69
C GLU A 102 -2.37 18.75 12.91
N TYR A 103 -1.71 17.91 12.11
CA TYR A 103 -0.29 17.60 12.27
C TYR A 103 0.55 18.12 11.11
N ASP A 104 1.74 18.64 11.43
CA ASP A 104 2.77 18.95 10.45
C ASP A 104 3.48 17.66 10.00
N ILE A 105 3.18 17.21 8.79
CA ILE A 105 3.70 15.96 8.21
C ILE A 105 5.23 15.91 8.11
N TYR A 106 5.93 17.04 8.19
CA TYR A 106 7.40 17.08 8.20
C TYR A 106 8.00 16.92 9.60
N SER A 107 7.21 17.05 10.66
CA SER A 107 7.67 16.99 12.06
C SER A 107 6.92 15.98 12.94
N ILE A 108 5.97 15.23 12.39
CA ILE A 108 5.30 14.11 13.09
C ILE A 108 6.33 13.10 13.60
N ARG A 109 6.29 12.84 14.90
CA ARG A 109 7.10 11.78 15.50
C ARG A 109 6.48 10.43 15.20
N SER A 110 7.30 9.48 14.75
CA SER A 110 6.90 8.08 14.65
C SER A 110 6.64 7.53 16.06
N MET A 111 5.37 7.20 16.34
CA MET A 111 4.93 6.58 17.59
C MET A 111 4.29 5.23 17.28
N ARG A 112 4.68 4.19 18.03
CA ARG A 112 4.13 2.84 17.85
C ARG A 112 2.76 2.76 18.50
N ARG A 113 1.75 2.30 17.74
CA ARG A 113 0.44 1.95 18.29
C ARG A 113 0.48 0.62 19.05
N ASN A 114 1.23 -0.34 18.50
CA ASN A 114 1.36 -1.70 19.02
C ASN A 114 2.80 -1.87 19.55
N PRO A 115 3.02 -1.86 20.88
CA PRO A 115 4.34 -2.02 21.48
C PRO A 115 4.87 -3.46 21.42
#